data_AF-A0A254SS11-F1
#
_entry.id   AF-A0A254SS11-F1
#
_cell.length_a   1.000
_cell.length_b   1.000
_cell.length_c   1.000
_cell.angle_alpha   90.00
_cell.angle_beta   90.00
_cell.angle_gamma   90.00
#
_symmetry.space_group_name_H-M   'P 1'
#
loop_
_entity.id
_entity.type
_entity.pdbx_description
1 polymer ?
#
loop_
_entity_poly.entity_id
_entity_poly.type
_entity_poly.pdbx_seq_one_letter_code
_entity_poly.pdbx_strand_id
1 'polypeptide(L)'
;MTEIERIKQEGWLPENFWNEEIRDEYLVSAEMKKVWAIEMDLYREVTRVLNKFNLRYFTDGGTTLGGVRHKGFIPWDDDLDICVPREDYEKLHQLASEFKSPYFLQSTVTDPEYGYSFMRLRNSNTSVVVKPFTHAKFNQGIYIDIFPLDNATMEDIAPRMQKIEKLILKNSAYMRKDFPEKSENDLKKIKEFLDPNMKPIDVWNEINKEATADNDTETGYWSTIVTTIFAPSKNIFPKSIFDSYKDIPFESISIRVPTGYHELMTIYYGNYMEFPPVEKRGNWHSIEFFPDIPYKQLYKEKFGLEL
;
A
#
# COMPACT_ATOMS: atom_id res chain seq x y z
N MET A 1 -9.12 12.56 22.19
CA MET A 1 -8.96 11.11 22.15
C MET A 1 -8.07 10.80 20.97
N THR A 2 -6.95 10.09 21.18
CA THR A 2 -6.08 9.64 20.08
C THR A 2 -6.73 8.48 19.33
N GLU A 3 -6.18 8.14 18.17
CA GLU A 3 -6.69 7.02 17.39
C GLU A 3 -6.50 5.67 18.10
N ILE A 4 -5.40 5.52 18.83
CA ILE A 4 -5.13 4.33 19.64
C ILE A 4 -6.11 4.22 20.82
N GLU A 5 -6.46 5.33 21.46
CA GLU A 5 -7.51 5.35 22.49
C GLU A 5 -8.86 4.92 21.92
N ARG A 6 -9.23 5.37 20.71
CA ARG A 6 -10.44 4.91 20.01
C ARG A 6 -10.41 3.39 19.79
N ILE A 7 -9.33 2.86 19.21
CA ILE A 7 -9.21 1.43 18.91
C ILE A 7 -9.27 0.58 20.19
N LYS A 8 -8.58 1.02 21.26
CA LYS A 8 -8.65 0.35 22.57
C LYS A 8 -10.08 0.31 23.13
N GLN A 9 -10.86 1.39 22.94
CA GLN A 9 -12.25 1.46 23.39
C GLN A 9 -13.17 0.48 22.65
N GLU A 10 -12.87 0.13 21.39
CA GLU A 10 -13.67 -0.84 20.63
C GLU A 10 -13.47 -2.29 21.10
N GLY A 11 -12.35 -2.60 21.77
CA GLY A 11 -12.16 -3.86 22.48
C GLY A 11 -12.02 -5.12 21.60
N TRP A 12 -11.71 -4.99 20.30
CA TRP A 12 -11.49 -6.13 19.41
C TRP A 12 -10.04 -6.65 19.40
N LEU A 13 -9.10 -5.91 20.00
CA LEU A 13 -7.73 -6.36 20.25
C LEU A 13 -7.56 -6.79 21.72
N PRO A 14 -6.90 -7.92 22.00
CA PRO A 14 -6.67 -8.36 23.37
C PRO A 14 -5.65 -7.45 24.08
N GLU A 15 -5.73 -7.33 25.41
CA GLU A 15 -4.88 -6.42 26.19
C GLU A 15 -3.38 -6.66 25.98
N ASN A 16 -2.96 -7.91 25.77
CA ASN A 16 -1.55 -8.25 25.56
C ASN A 16 -1.02 -7.87 24.17
N PHE A 17 -1.89 -7.56 23.19
CA PHE A 17 -1.46 -7.17 21.84
C PHE A 17 -0.58 -5.91 21.86
N TRP A 18 -0.85 -4.99 22.78
CA TRP A 18 -0.19 -3.68 22.86
C TRP A 18 1.22 -3.73 23.45
N ASN A 19 1.64 -4.89 23.98
CA ASN A 19 2.94 -5.04 24.59
C ASN A 19 3.99 -5.30 23.52
N GLU A 20 5.21 -4.82 23.79
CA GLU A 20 6.37 -5.27 23.01
C GLU A 20 6.56 -6.78 23.15
N GLU A 21 7.04 -7.41 22.08
CA GLU A 21 7.32 -8.84 22.07
C GLU A 21 8.54 -9.18 21.21
N ILE A 22 9.18 -10.30 21.52
CA ILE A 22 10.16 -10.92 20.62
C ILE A 22 9.44 -12.00 19.80
N ARG A 23 9.40 -11.82 18.48
CA ARG A 23 8.83 -12.77 17.52
C ARG A 23 9.89 -13.12 16.48
N ASP A 24 10.22 -14.41 16.34
CA ASP A 24 11.23 -14.91 15.39
C ASP A 24 12.59 -14.17 15.48
N GLU A 25 13.08 -14.00 16.72
CA GLU A 25 14.33 -13.28 17.05
C GLU A 25 14.33 -11.78 16.69
N TYR A 26 13.16 -11.20 16.44
CA TYR A 26 12.97 -9.79 16.13
C TYR A 26 12.13 -9.09 17.21
N LEU A 27 12.55 -7.90 17.64
CA LEU A 27 11.80 -7.08 18.58
C LEU A 27 10.68 -6.34 17.85
N VAL A 28 9.44 -6.72 18.11
CA VAL A 28 8.25 -5.95 17.74
C VAL A 28 7.97 -4.98 18.88
N SER A 29 8.26 -3.69 18.65
CA SER A 29 8.06 -2.66 19.66
C SER A 29 6.57 -2.39 19.90
N ALA A 30 6.24 -1.87 21.08
CA ALA A 30 4.89 -1.40 21.37
C ALA A 30 4.40 -0.29 20.41
N GLU A 31 5.31 0.53 19.87
CA GLU A 31 4.97 1.52 18.85
C GLU A 31 4.61 0.87 17.51
N MET A 32 5.32 -0.19 17.10
CA MET A 32 4.94 -0.93 15.90
C MET A 32 3.58 -1.62 16.07
N LYS A 33 3.27 -2.16 17.27
CA LYS A 33 1.94 -2.71 17.57
C LYS A 33 0.82 -1.69 17.35
N LYS A 34 1.04 -0.41 17.67
CA LYS A 34 0.07 0.66 17.39
C LYS A 34 -0.15 0.86 15.89
N VAL A 35 0.91 0.80 15.07
CA VAL A 35 0.81 0.88 13.61
C VAL A 35 -0.02 -0.28 13.07
N TRP A 36 0.33 -1.51 13.44
CA TRP A 36 -0.41 -2.72 13.07
C TRP A 36 -1.89 -2.67 13.48
N ALA A 37 -2.21 -2.10 14.65
CA ALA A 37 -3.60 -1.90 15.07
C ALA A 37 -4.38 -0.99 14.11
N ILE A 38 -3.76 0.11 13.68
CA ILE A 38 -4.37 1.08 12.75
C ILE A 38 -4.52 0.45 11.36
N GLU A 39 -3.55 -0.32 10.89
CA GLU A 39 -3.61 -1.00 9.59
C GLU A 39 -4.67 -2.11 9.57
N MET A 40 -4.78 -2.90 10.63
CA MET A 40 -5.87 -3.86 10.77
C MET A 40 -7.23 -3.18 10.86
N ASP A 41 -7.33 -2.02 11.50
CA ASP A 41 -8.55 -1.23 11.53
C ASP A 41 -8.94 -0.68 10.15
N LEU A 42 -7.95 -0.17 9.40
CA LEU A 42 -8.12 0.23 8.00
C LEU A 42 -8.53 -0.95 7.12
N TYR A 43 -7.96 -2.14 7.34
CA TYR A 43 -8.35 -3.36 6.63
C TYR A 43 -9.80 -3.75 6.93
N ARG A 44 -10.22 -3.72 8.20
CA ARG A 44 -11.62 -3.96 8.60
C ARG A 44 -12.56 -2.98 7.88
N GLU A 45 -12.18 -1.72 7.75
CA GLU A 45 -13.01 -0.72 7.09
C GLU A 45 -13.05 -0.89 5.55
N VAL A 46 -11.91 -1.10 4.87
CA VAL A 46 -11.90 -1.31 3.42
C VAL A 46 -12.68 -2.56 3.04
N THR A 47 -12.53 -3.64 3.82
CA THR A 47 -13.22 -4.89 3.56
C THR A 47 -14.71 -4.82 3.89
N ARG A 48 -15.13 -4.00 4.86
CA ARG A 48 -16.55 -3.69 5.08
C ARG A 48 -17.19 -3.10 3.81
N VAL A 49 -16.52 -2.13 3.17
CA VAL A 49 -17.02 -1.50 1.94
C VAL A 49 -16.97 -2.48 0.77
N LEU A 50 -15.83 -3.15 0.54
CA LEU A 50 -15.69 -4.13 -0.55
C LEU A 50 -16.75 -5.24 -0.46
N ASN A 51 -16.97 -5.80 0.74
CA ASN A 51 -17.98 -6.84 0.94
C ASN A 51 -19.41 -6.30 0.81
N LYS A 52 -19.72 -5.08 1.30
CA LYS A 52 -21.04 -4.44 1.13
C LYS A 52 -21.44 -4.34 -0.34
N PHE A 53 -20.48 -4.09 -1.23
CA PHE A 53 -20.70 -3.93 -2.67
C PHE A 53 -20.31 -5.15 -3.51
N ASN A 54 -20.04 -6.30 -2.87
CA ASN A 54 -19.62 -7.55 -3.54
C ASN A 54 -18.43 -7.39 -4.49
N LEU A 55 -17.45 -6.57 -4.09
CA LEU A 55 -16.21 -6.34 -4.84
C LEU A 55 -15.16 -7.40 -4.44
N ARG A 56 -14.46 -7.97 -5.43
CA ARG A 56 -13.39 -8.95 -5.19
C ARG A 56 -12.14 -8.26 -4.70
N TYR A 57 -11.46 -8.88 -3.75
CA TYR A 57 -10.17 -8.43 -3.24
C TYR A 57 -9.43 -9.59 -2.60
N PHE A 58 -8.12 -9.44 -2.47
CA PHE A 58 -7.22 -10.39 -1.84
C PHE A 58 -6.13 -9.62 -1.10
N THR A 59 -5.58 -10.15 -0.02
CA THR A 59 -4.30 -9.63 0.49
C THR A 59 -3.19 -9.93 -0.48
N ASP A 60 -2.14 -9.12 -0.46
CA ASP A 60 -0.99 -9.28 -1.37
C ASP A 60 0.34 -9.37 -0.61
N GLY A 61 1.42 -9.73 -1.32
CA GLY A 61 2.81 -9.60 -0.85
C GLY A 61 3.08 -10.07 0.58
N GLY A 62 3.68 -9.17 1.38
CA GLY A 62 4.06 -9.41 2.77
C GLY A 62 2.87 -9.74 3.67
N THR A 63 1.71 -9.14 3.43
CA THR A 63 0.47 -9.40 4.17
C THR A 63 0.00 -10.84 3.99
N THR A 64 -0.08 -11.33 2.74
CA THR A 64 -0.43 -12.73 2.47
C THR A 64 0.59 -13.68 3.09
N LEU A 65 1.89 -13.38 2.94
CA LEU A 65 2.96 -14.18 3.52
C LEU A 65 2.86 -14.25 5.05
N GLY A 66 2.61 -13.11 5.70
CA GLY A 66 2.41 -12.99 7.14
C GLY A 66 1.26 -13.89 7.63
N GLY A 67 0.10 -13.80 7.00
CA GLY A 67 -1.05 -14.63 7.38
C GLY A 67 -0.80 -16.12 7.23
N VAL A 68 -0.13 -16.56 6.15
CA VAL A 68 0.10 -17.99 5.95
C VAL A 68 1.20 -18.54 6.87
N ARG A 69 2.28 -17.77 7.08
CA ARG A 69 3.49 -18.21 7.78
C ARG A 69 3.47 -17.91 9.28
N HIS A 70 3.05 -16.71 9.68
CA HIS A 70 3.09 -16.22 11.06
C HIS A 70 1.72 -16.12 11.73
N LYS A 71 0.62 -16.30 10.99
CA LYS A 71 -0.76 -16.05 11.48
C LYS A 71 -0.97 -14.61 11.94
N GLY A 72 -0.28 -13.68 11.30
CA GLY A 72 -0.24 -12.26 11.66
C GLY A 72 0.82 -11.54 10.83
N PHE A 73 1.24 -10.35 11.27
CA PHE A 73 2.30 -9.62 10.58
C PHE A 73 3.62 -10.39 10.62
N ILE A 74 4.41 -10.20 9.55
CA ILE A 74 5.84 -10.53 9.60
C ILE A 74 6.47 -9.60 10.66
N PRO A 75 7.31 -10.08 11.60
CA PRO A 75 7.78 -9.25 12.72
C PRO A 75 8.45 -7.93 12.35
N TRP A 76 8.97 -7.86 11.12
CA TRP A 76 9.72 -6.74 10.57
C TRP A 76 9.02 -6.09 9.36
N ASP A 77 7.72 -6.35 9.16
CA ASP A 77 6.86 -5.58 8.25
C ASP A 77 6.24 -4.39 8.99
N ASP A 78 5.98 -3.34 8.22
CA ASP A 78 5.41 -2.07 8.67
C ASP A 78 4.26 -1.58 7.77
N ASP A 79 3.71 -2.45 6.91
CA ASP A 79 2.58 -2.15 6.04
C ASP A 79 1.58 -3.31 5.87
N LEU A 80 0.44 -2.98 5.27
CA LEU A 80 -0.59 -3.94 4.86
C LEU A 80 -1.05 -3.63 3.43
N ASP A 81 -1.07 -4.68 2.60
CA ASP A 81 -1.38 -4.61 1.17
C ASP A 81 -2.59 -5.46 0.80
N ILE A 82 -3.45 -4.90 -0.04
CA ILE A 82 -4.48 -5.65 -0.76
C ILE A 82 -4.38 -5.41 -2.26
N CYS A 83 -4.86 -6.37 -3.03
CA CYS A 83 -5.04 -6.24 -4.47
C CYS A 83 -6.51 -6.49 -4.86
N VAL A 84 -6.97 -5.78 -5.89
CA VAL A 84 -8.38 -5.71 -6.33
C VAL A 84 -8.40 -5.82 -7.86
N PRO A 85 -9.18 -6.74 -8.47
CA PRO A 85 -9.34 -6.78 -9.93
C PRO A 85 -9.73 -5.41 -10.50
N ARG A 86 -9.13 -5.00 -11.62
CA ARG A 86 -9.31 -3.66 -12.20
C ARG A 86 -10.76 -3.19 -12.24
N GLU A 87 -11.68 -4.03 -12.69
CA GLU A 87 -13.11 -3.67 -12.76
C GLU A 87 -13.68 -3.26 -11.39
N ASP A 88 -13.34 -4.00 -10.34
CA ASP A 88 -13.79 -3.73 -8.97
C ASP A 88 -13.00 -2.59 -8.32
N TYR A 89 -11.74 -2.39 -8.74
CA TYR A 89 -10.92 -1.26 -8.33
C TYR A 89 -11.52 0.08 -8.80
N GLU A 90 -11.96 0.15 -10.06
CA GLU A 90 -12.65 1.34 -10.59
C GLU A 90 -14.00 1.59 -9.88
N LYS A 91 -14.73 0.52 -9.53
CA LYS A 91 -15.95 0.64 -8.71
C LYS A 91 -15.61 1.20 -7.32
N LEU A 92 -14.59 0.66 -6.64
CA LEU A 92 -14.14 1.14 -5.34
C LEU A 92 -13.77 2.62 -5.37
N HIS A 93 -13.12 3.08 -6.45
CA HIS A 93 -12.74 4.49 -6.61
C HIS A 93 -13.95 5.42 -6.55
N GLN A 94 -15.10 5.01 -7.10
CA GLN A 94 -16.36 5.76 -7.03
C GLN A 94 -17.04 5.71 -5.65
N LEU A 95 -16.62 4.80 -4.77
CA LEU A 95 -17.17 4.59 -3.43
C LEU A 95 -16.43 5.37 -2.34
N ALA A 96 -15.59 6.35 -2.69
CA ALA A 96 -14.85 7.16 -1.71
C ALA A 96 -15.75 7.76 -0.60
N SER A 97 -17.00 8.09 -0.92
CA SER A 97 -17.96 8.64 0.05
C SER A 97 -18.47 7.64 1.10
N GLU A 98 -18.25 6.34 0.91
CA GLU A 98 -18.59 5.28 1.88
C GLU A 98 -17.60 5.22 3.05
N PHE A 99 -16.44 5.85 2.90
CA PHE A 99 -15.43 6.01 3.94
C PHE A 99 -15.70 7.32 4.69
N LYS A 100 -15.99 7.21 5.98
CA LYS A 100 -16.22 8.37 6.85
C LYS A 100 -15.00 8.61 7.72
N SER A 101 -14.82 9.86 8.13
CA SER A 101 -13.74 10.25 9.05
C SER A 101 -13.66 9.27 10.24
N PRO A 102 -12.45 8.77 10.58
CA PRO A 102 -11.15 9.23 10.10
C PRO A 102 -10.65 8.59 8.80
N TYR A 103 -11.41 7.65 8.23
CA TYR A 103 -11.05 6.91 7.02
C TYR A 103 -11.16 7.77 5.77
N PHE A 104 -10.10 7.78 4.95
CA PHE A 104 -10.02 8.56 3.73
C PHE A 104 -9.44 7.73 2.59
N LEU A 105 -10.28 7.40 1.61
CA LEU A 105 -9.83 6.73 0.38
C LEU A 105 -9.11 7.76 -0.50
N GLN A 106 -7.78 7.66 -0.54
CA GLN A 106 -6.89 8.56 -1.24
C GLN A 106 -6.63 8.08 -2.66
N SER A 107 -6.80 9.01 -3.59
CA SER A 107 -6.53 8.92 -5.03
C SER A 107 -6.28 10.32 -5.56
N THR A 108 -5.88 10.46 -6.82
CA THR A 108 -5.77 11.78 -7.48
C THR A 108 -7.11 12.52 -7.64
N VAL A 109 -8.25 11.83 -7.50
CA VAL A 109 -9.59 12.44 -7.54
C VAL A 109 -9.98 13.02 -6.18
N THR A 110 -9.68 12.32 -5.10
CA THR A 110 -10.01 12.74 -3.73
C THR A 110 -8.94 13.64 -3.12
N ASP A 111 -7.71 13.57 -3.64
CA ASP A 111 -6.54 14.29 -3.16
C ASP A 111 -5.63 14.69 -4.34
N PRO A 112 -5.86 15.86 -4.98
CA PRO A 112 -5.30 16.18 -6.30
C PRO A 112 -3.77 16.20 -6.42
N GLU A 113 -3.06 16.39 -5.30
CA GLU A 113 -1.59 16.42 -5.26
C GLU A 113 -0.98 15.04 -4.99
N TYR A 114 -1.80 14.01 -4.79
CA TYR A 114 -1.37 12.63 -4.56
C TYR A 114 -0.63 12.06 -5.77
N GLY A 115 0.64 11.67 -5.57
CA GLY A 115 1.53 11.27 -6.66
C GLY A 115 1.77 9.76 -6.83
N TYR A 116 1.17 8.90 -6.01
CA TYR A 116 1.34 7.45 -6.19
C TYR A 116 0.42 6.93 -7.30
N SER A 117 0.72 5.73 -7.82
CA SER A 117 0.08 5.11 -8.99
C SER A 117 -1.08 4.18 -8.65
N PHE A 118 -1.48 4.12 -7.38
CA PHE A 118 -2.52 3.25 -6.84
C PHE A 118 -3.21 3.90 -5.63
N MET A 119 -4.37 3.39 -5.22
CA MET A 119 -5.15 3.95 -4.11
C MET A 119 -4.57 3.57 -2.76
N ARG A 120 -4.77 4.45 -1.78
CA ARG A 120 -4.49 4.18 -0.36
C ARG A 120 -5.75 4.42 0.45
N LEU A 121 -6.05 3.56 1.42
CA LEU A 121 -7.00 3.94 2.48
C LEU A 121 -6.20 4.45 3.67
N ARG A 122 -6.49 5.68 4.11
CA ARG A 122 -5.75 6.35 5.19
C ARG A 122 -6.58 6.58 6.44
N ASN A 123 -5.90 6.65 7.58
CA ASN A 123 -6.44 7.19 8.81
C ASN A 123 -5.96 8.63 9.03
N SER A 124 -6.86 9.60 8.87
CA SER A 124 -6.53 11.03 8.94
C SER A 124 -6.18 11.54 10.35
N ASN A 125 -6.45 10.75 11.40
CA ASN A 125 -6.10 11.07 12.79
C ASN A 125 -4.70 10.62 13.20
N THR A 126 -3.91 10.12 12.24
CA THR A 126 -2.57 9.57 12.45
C THR A 126 -1.60 10.27 11.49
N SER A 127 -0.29 10.00 11.60
CA SER A 127 0.69 10.52 10.63
C SER A 127 1.75 9.49 10.23
N VAL A 128 2.26 9.67 9.02
CA VAL A 128 3.52 9.11 8.53
C VAL A 128 4.42 10.24 8.07
N VAL A 129 5.72 10.09 8.26
CA VAL A 129 6.73 10.96 7.66
C VAL A 129 7.58 10.10 6.74
N VAL A 130 7.41 10.33 5.43
CA VAL A 130 8.16 9.62 4.39
C VAL A 130 9.08 10.64 3.71
N LYS A 131 10.38 10.57 3.99
CA LYS A 131 11.34 11.38 3.24
C LYS A 131 11.57 10.78 1.85
N PRO A 132 11.75 11.62 0.83
CA PRO A 132 11.73 13.09 0.81
C PRO A 132 10.37 13.66 0.35
N PHE A 133 9.26 12.97 0.67
CA PHE A 133 7.91 13.36 0.25
C PHE A 133 7.16 14.17 1.32
N THR A 134 7.87 14.66 2.34
CA THR A 134 7.28 15.41 3.47
C THR A 134 6.69 16.77 3.08
N HIS A 135 6.95 17.27 1.88
CA HIS A 135 6.40 18.54 1.38
C HIS A 135 5.38 18.33 0.25
N ALA A 136 5.05 17.08 -0.07
CA ALA A 136 3.97 16.78 -0.98
C ALA A 136 2.62 17.04 -0.28
N LYS A 137 1.73 17.76 -0.97
CA LYS A 137 0.54 18.41 -0.38
C LYS A 137 -0.70 17.53 -0.42
N PHE A 138 -0.60 16.32 0.13
CA PHE A 138 -1.69 15.37 0.23
C PHE A 138 -1.82 14.83 1.67
N ASN A 139 -2.85 14.05 1.96
CA ASN A 139 -3.05 13.42 3.27
C ASN A 139 -1.90 12.43 3.61
N GLN A 140 -1.25 12.64 4.76
CA GLN A 140 -0.07 11.89 5.21
C GLN A 140 -0.39 11.03 6.45
N GLY A 141 -1.61 10.52 6.59
CA GLY A 141 -1.96 9.55 7.63
C GLY A 141 -1.40 8.15 7.38
N ILE A 142 -1.36 7.29 8.41
CA ILE A 142 -1.08 5.85 8.29
C ILE A 142 -2.10 5.22 7.34
N TYR A 143 -1.67 4.23 6.57
CA TYR A 143 -2.39 3.77 5.39
C TYR A 143 -2.26 2.26 5.18
N ILE A 144 -3.13 1.73 4.33
CA ILE A 144 -2.94 0.44 3.65
C ILE A 144 -2.94 0.68 2.13
N ASP A 145 -2.17 -0.10 1.39
CA ASP A 145 -2.06 0.02 -0.07
C ASP A 145 -3.09 -0.86 -0.77
N ILE A 146 -3.71 -0.32 -1.82
CA ILE A 146 -4.74 -0.98 -2.62
C ILE A 146 -4.27 -1.01 -4.07
N PHE A 147 -3.79 -2.15 -4.52
CA PHE A 147 -3.26 -2.33 -5.87
C PHE A 147 -4.33 -2.86 -6.84
N PRO A 148 -4.43 -2.32 -8.07
CA PRO A 148 -5.21 -2.96 -9.12
C PRO A 148 -4.51 -4.23 -9.63
N LEU A 149 -5.29 -5.27 -9.94
CA LEU A 149 -4.88 -6.41 -10.75
C LEU A 149 -5.35 -6.16 -12.19
N ASP A 150 -4.39 -5.89 -13.06
CA ASP A 150 -4.58 -5.55 -14.46
C ASP A 150 -4.34 -6.76 -15.38
N ASN A 151 -5.07 -6.84 -16.49
CA ASN A 151 -4.76 -7.81 -17.54
C ASN A 151 -3.36 -7.54 -18.09
N ALA A 152 -2.59 -8.62 -18.28
CA ALA A 152 -1.24 -8.55 -18.81
C ALA A 152 -0.93 -9.77 -19.70
N THR A 153 0.04 -9.62 -20.60
CA THR A 153 0.64 -10.73 -21.35
C THR A 153 2.11 -10.88 -20.97
N MET A 154 2.66 -12.09 -21.14
CA MET A 154 4.08 -12.35 -20.84
C MET A 154 5.02 -11.58 -21.76
N GLU A 155 4.57 -11.29 -22.98
CA GLU A 155 5.32 -10.54 -23.99
C GLU A 155 5.37 -9.04 -23.69
N ASP A 156 4.27 -8.47 -23.16
CA ASP A 156 4.16 -7.02 -22.97
C ASP A 156 4.47 -6.53 -21.54
N ILE A 157 4.50 -7.42 -20.54
CA ILE A 157 4.72 -7.01 -19.15
C ILE A 157 5.99 -6.19 -18.96
N ALA A 158 7.10 -6.60 -19.58
CA ALA A 158 8.39 -5.91 -19.44
C ALA A 158 8.40 -4.50 -20.08
N PRO A 159 8.08 -4.31 -21.37
CA PRO A 159 8.04 -2.96 -21.96
C PRO A 159 6.98 -2.06 -21.33
N ARG A 160 5.82 -2.60 -20.93
CA ARG A 160 4.76 -1.81 -20.26
C ARG A 160 5.19 -1.32 -18.88
N MET A 161 5.83 -2.17 -18.07
CA MET A 161 6.40 -1.75 -16.79
C MET A 161 7.45 -0.64 -16.96
N GLN A 162 8.30 -0.69 -17.98
CA GLN A 162 9.28 0.37 -18.24
C GLN A 162 8.64 1.72 -18.57
N LYS A 163 7.50 1.73 -19.27
CA LYS A 163 6.74 2.96 -19.52
C LYS A 163 6.13 3.50 -18.22
N ILE A 164 5.47 2.63 -17.46
CA ILE A 164 4.83 2.99 -16.19
C ILE A 164 5.87 3.48 -15.18
N GLU A 165 7.05 2.86 -15.11
CA GLU A 165 8.16 3.29 -14.25
C GLU A 165 8.56 4.74 -14.53
N LYS A 166 8.65 5.14 -15.82
CA LYS A 166 8.94 6.54 -16.19
C LYS A 166 7.85 7.49 -15.71
N LEU A 167 6.59 7.09 -15.77
CA LEU A 167 5.47 7.89 -15.26
C LEU A 167 5.51 8.01 -13.73
N ILE A 168 5.79 6.92 -13.03
CA ILE A 168 6.02 6.91 -11.57
C ILE A 168 7.19 7.84 -11.22
N LEU A 169 8.27 7.84 -12.01
CA LEU A 169 9.42 8.74 -11.80
C LEU A 169 9.07 10.22 -12.01
N LYS A 170 8.18 10.55 -12.96
CA LYS A 170 7.64 11.92 -13.10
C LYS A 170 6.91 12.37 -11.83
N ASN A 171 5.98 11.55 -11.32
CA ASN A 171 5.28 11.88 -10.07
C ASN A 171 6.23 11.91 -8.86
N SER A 172 7.20 11.00 -8.80
CA SER A 172 8.23 11.02 -7.77
C SER A 172 9.05 12.31 -7.82
N ALA A 173 9.38 12.83 -9.00
CA ALA A 173 10.08 14.10 -9.16
C ALA A 173 9.18 15.27 -8.72
N TYR A 174 7.89 15.25 -9.08
CA TYR A 174 6.91 16.22 -8.63
C TYR A 174 6.81 16.28 -7.10
N MET A 175 6.65 15.14 -6.42
CA MET A 175 6.56 15.08 -4.96
C MET A 175 7.86 15.50 -4.25
N ARG A 176 9.01 15.47 -4.93
CA ARG A 176 10.30 15.91 -4.40
C ARG A 176 10.53 17.42 -4.54
N LYS A 177 9.82 18.11 -5.45
CA LYS A 177 10.19 19.46 -5.90
C LYS A 177 10.30 20.48 -4.76
N ASP A 178 9.46 20.36 -3.75
CA ASP A 178 9.37 21.30 -2.62
C ASP A 178 10.11 20.82 -1.36
N PHE A 179 10.72 19.62 -1.38
CA PHE A 179 11.45 19.10 -0.23
C PHE A 179 12.75 19.90 0.02
N PRO A 180 13.04 20.40 1.23
CA PRO A 180 14.21 21.27 1.46
C PRO A 180 15.54 20.50 1.51
N GLU A 181 15.56 19.28 2.06
CA GLU A 181 16.78 18.49 2.30
C GLU A 181 17.13 17.54 1.13
N LYS A 182 16.98 18.00 -0.11
CA LYS A 182 17.18 17.17 -1.31
C LYS A 182 18.60 16.57 -1.35
N SER A 183 18.68 15.25 -1.50
CA SER A 183 19.95 14.58 -1.83
C SER A 183 20.36 14.84 -3.29
N GLU A 184 21.60 14.50 -3.64
CA GLU A 184 22.06 14.53 -5.04
C GLU A 184 21.17 13.68 -5.96
N ASN A 185 20.69 12.53 -5.47
CA ASN A 185 19.79 11.65 -6.20
C ASN A 185 18.41 12.30 -6.42
N ASP A 186 17.92 13.06 -5.43
CA ASP A 186 16.65 13.80 -5.57
C ASP A 186 16.78 14.91 -6.62
N LEU A 187 17.87 15.66 -6.59
CA LEU A 187 18.17 16.68 -7.59
C LEU A 187 18.29 16.09 -9.00
N LYS A 188 18.93 14.92 -9.14
CA LYS A 188 19.00 14.19 -10.41
C LYS A 188 17.61 13.80 -10.91
N LYS A 189 16.78 13.18 -10.08
CA LYS A 189 15.41 12.78 -10.44
C LYS A 189 14.55 13.97 -10.84
N ILE A 190 14.65 15.09 -10.11
CA ILE A 190 13.95 16.32 -10.46
C ILE A 190 14.40 16.84 -11.81
N LYS A 191 15.71 16.94 -12.06
CA LYS A 191 16.26 17.43 -13.33
C LYS A 191 15.84 16.57 -14.53
N GLU A 192 15.75 15.26 -14.33
CA GLU A 192 15.48 14.30 -15.41
C GLU A 192 13.98 14.14 -15.71
N PHE A 193 13.12 14.17 -14.67
CA PHE A 193 11.72 13.77 -14.81
C PHE A 193 10.69 14.84 -14.44
N LEU A 194 11.06 15.95 -13.79
CA LEU A 194 10.09 16.98 -13.45
C LEU A 194 9.66 17.74 -14.72
N ASP A 195 8.39 17.62 -15.07
CA ASP A 195 7.70 18.57 -15.94
C ASP A 195 6.99 19.60 -15.06
N PRO A 196 7.36 20.89 -15.07
CA PRO A 196 6.76 21.89 -14.20
C PRO A 196 5.27 22.15 -14.50
N ASN A 197 4.75 21.73 -15.66
CA ASN A 197 3.35 21.89 -16.05
C ASN A 197 2.52 20.63 -15.79
N MET A 198 3.13 19.54 -15.32
CA MET A 198 2.41 18.30 -15.07
C MET A 198 1.40 18.47 -13.93
N LYS A 199 0.31 17.69 -14.01
CA LYS A 199 -0.60 17.47 -12.89
C LYS A 199 -0.58 15.99 -12.53
N PRO A 200 -0.55 15.62 -11.23
CA PRO A 200 -0.57 14.21 -10.83
C PRO A 200 -1.73 13.41 -11.42
N ILE A 201 -2.91 14.04 -11.59
CA ILE A 201 -4.07 13.42 -12.24
C ILE A 201 -3.81 13.03 -13.71
N ASP A 202 -3.05 13.82 -14.47
CA ASP A 202 -2.76 13.51 -15.87
C ASP A 202 -1.84 12.30 -15.97
N VAL A 203 -0.83 12.22 -15.08
CA VAL A 203 0.07 11.06 -14.98
C VAL A 203 -0.67 9.82 -14.48
N TRP A 204 -1.57 9.95 -13.51
CA TRP A 204 -2.44 8.86 -13.07
C TRP A 204 -3.27 8.29 -14.21
N ASN A 205 -3.89 9.16 -15.02
CA ASN A 205 -4.67 8.75 -16.19
C ASN A 205 -3.80 8.06 -17.25
N GLU A 206 -2.57 8.53 -17.46
CA GLU A 206 -1.61 7.90 -18.38
C GLU A 206 -1.17 6.52 -17.87
N ILE A 207 -0.90 6.38 -16.56
CA ILE A 207 -0.59 5.08 -15.94
C ILE A 207 -1.77 4.13 -16.09
N ASN A 208 -3.00 4.56 -15.77
CA ASN A 208 -4.19 3.72 -15.92
C ASN A 208 -4.42 3.30 -17.37
N LYS A 209 -4.17 4.19 -18.34
CA LYS A 209 -4.25 3.86 -19.76
C LYS A 209 -3.25 2.78 -20.16
N GLU A 210 -1.99 2.91 -19.76
CA GLU A 210 -0.98 1.88 -20.07
C GLU A 210 -1.26 0.58 -19.33
N ALA A 211 -1.67 0.64 -18.06
CA ALA A 211 -1.97 -0.53 -17.24
C ALA A 211 -3.13 -1.37 -17.83
N THR A 212 -4.15 -0.69 -18.35
CA THR A 212 -5.36 -1.33 -18.91
C THR A 212 -5.28 -1.68 -20.40
N ALA A 213 -4.11 -1.56 -21.02
CA ALA A 213 -3.96 -1.76 -22.46
C ALA A 213 -4.28 -3.19 -22.94
N ASP A 214 -4.29 -4.20 -22.08
CA ASP A 214 -4.70 -5.58 -22.39
C ASP A 214 -6.15 -5.92 -21.97
N ASN A 215 -7.00 -4.94 -21.65
CA ASN A 215 -8.36 -5.24 -21.21
C ASN A 215 -9.22 -5.94 -22.28
N ASP A 216 -8.93 -5.68 -23.55
CA ASP A 216 -9.59 -6.34 -24.69
C ASP A 216 -8.80 -7.57 -25.19
N THR A 217 -7.69 -7.93 -24.53
CA THR A 217 -6.84 -9.08 -24.88
C THR A 217 -7.27 -10.31 -24.08
N GLU A 218 -7.50 -11.44 -24.76
CA GLU A 218 -7.70 -12.72 -24.08
C GLU A 218 -6.38 -13.18 -23.45
N THR A 219 -6.29 -13.09 -22.12
CA THR A 219 -5.11 -13.51 -21.36
C THR A 219 -5.50 -14.28 -20.10
N GLY A 220 -4.69 -15.28 -19.77
CA GLY A 220 -4.76 -16.03 -18.52
C GLY A 220 -4.03 -15.36 -17.36
N TYR A 221 -3.50 -14.14 -17.52
CA TYR A 221 -2.63 -13.50 -16.54
C TYR A 221 -3.16 -12.14 -16.03
N TRP A 222 -2.84 -11.86 -14.77
CA TRP A 222 -2.96 -10.56 -14.14
C TRP A 222 -1.61 -10.04 -13.65
N SER A 223 -1.52 -8.74 -13.41
CA SER A 223 -0.33 -8.05 -12.93
C SER A 223 -0.68 -6.92 -11.99
N THR A 224 0.12 -6.70 -10.95
CA THR A 224 0.14 -5.46 -10.17
C THR A 224 1.03 -4.42 -10.86
N ILE A 225 0.74 -4.11 -12.12
CA ILE A 225 1.69 -3.45 -13.01
C ILE A 225 2.02 -1.99 -12.63
N VAL A 226 1.16 -1.39 -11.81
CA VAL A 226 1.33 -0.04 -11.30
C VAL A 226 2.36 0.08 -10.17
N THR A 227 2.93 -1.04 -9.71
CA THR A 227 4.16 -1.07 -8.89
C THR A 227 5.32 -1.61 -9.72
N THR A 228 6.47 -0.96 -9.66
CA THR A 228 7.67 -1.36 -10.43
C THR A 228 8.83 -1.75 -9.52
N ILE A 229 8.53 -2.15 -8.27
CA ILE A 229 9.52 -2.57 -7.28
C ILE A 229 10.10 -3.95 -7.63
N PHE A 230 9.26 -4.84 -8.16
CA PHE A 230 9.66 -6.18 -8.57
C PHE A 230 10.00 -6.26 -10.06
N ALA A 231 10.87 -7.19 -10.43
CA ALA A 231 11.14 -7.51 -11.83
C ALA A 231 9.87 -8.01 -12.54
N PRO A 232 9.74 -7.87 -13.88
CA PRO A 232 8.54 -8.25 -14.60
C PRO A 232 8.07 -9.70 -14.36
N SER A 233 9.00 -10.64 -14.26
CA SER A 233 8.70 -12.05 -13.96
C SER A 233 8.09 -12.30 -12.58
N LYS A 234 8.21 -11.33 -11.66
CA LYS A 234 7.64 -11.35 -10.32
C LYS A 234 6.39 -10.47 -10.17
N ASN A 235 5.92 -9.90 -11.28
CA ASN A 235 4.80 -8.98 -11.31
C ASN A 235 3.72 -9.43 -12.30
N ILE A 236 3.72 -10.71 -12.68
CA ILE A 236 2.70 -11.30 -13.54
C ILE A 236 2.33 -12.67 -12.99
N PHE A 237 1.03 -12.94 -12.93
CA PHE A 237 0.44 -14.02 -12.14
C PHE A 237 -0.66 -14.71 -12.95
N PRO A 238 -0.73 -16.04 -12.98
CA PRO A 238 -1.90 -16.73 -13.51
C PRO A 238 -3.17 -16.30 -12.78
N LYS A 239 -4.23 -15.98 -13.52
CA LYS A 239 -5.55 -15.61 -12.96
C LYS A 239 -6.11 -16.69 -12.03
N SER A 240 -5.77 -17.96 -12.30
CA SER A 240 -6.17 -19.11 -11.49
C SER A 240 -5.74 -19.04 -10.03
N ILE A 241 -4.69 -18.27 -9.72
CA ILE A 241 -4.28 -17.99 -8.33
C ILE A 241 -5.44 -17.39 -7.53
N PHE A 242 -6.24 -16.55 -8.20
CA PHE A 242 -7.28 -15.72 -7.61
C PHE A 242 -8.70 -16.28 -7.83
N ASP A 243 -8.87 -17.47 -8.43
CA ASP A 243 -10.19 -18.06 -8.75
C ASP A 243 -11.09 -18.20 -7.51
N SER A 244 -10.48 -18.46 -6.36
CA SER A 244 -11.16 -18.54 -5.07
C SER A 244 -10.31 -17.92 -3.97
N TYR A 245 -10.90 -17.81 -2.78
CA TYR A 245 -10.24 -17.30 -1.60
C TYR A 245 -10.58 -18.16 -0.39
N LYS A 246 -9.79 -17.98 0.66
CA LYS A 246 -10.14 -18.41 2.02
C LYS A 246 -9.80 -17.31 3.00
N ASP A 247 -10.64 -17.17 4.02
CA ASP A 247 -10.33 -16.30 5.13
C ASP A 247 -9.48 -17.08 6.15
N ILE A 248 -8.37 -16.51 6.59
CA ILE A 248 -7.44 -17.12 7.55
C ILE A 248 -7.19 -16.18 8.74
N PRO A 249 -6.82 -16.72 9.92
CA PRO A 249 -6.45 -15.89 11.07
C PRO A 249 -5.23 -15.01 10.77
N PHE A 250 -5.30 -13.76 11.22
CA PHE A 250 -4.22 -12.78 11.16
C PHE A 250 -4.30 -11.87 12.38
N GLU A 251 -3.39 -12.06 13.33
CA GLU A 251 -3.47 -11.46 14.66
C GLU A 251 -4.87 -11.71 15.28
N SER A 252 -5.65 -10.64 15.52
CA SER A 252 -7.02 -10.72 16.09
C SER A 252 -8.13 -10.56 15.04
N ILE A 253 -7.79 -10.49 13.76
CA ILE A 253 -8.74 -10.40 12.64
C ILE A 253 -8.64 -11.65 11.75
N SER A 254 -9.47 -11.67 10.70
CA SER A 254 -9.32 -12.61 9.59
C SER A 254 -9.01 -11.83 8.32
N ILE A 255 -8.09 -12.36 7.51
CA ILE A 255 -7.76 -11.80 6.20
C ILE A 255 -8.11 -12.77 5.08
N ARG A 256 -8.49 -12.21 3.93
CA ARG A 256 -8.81 -12.94 2.71
C ARG A 256 -7.57 -13.19 1.87
N VAL A 257 -7.11 -14.44 1.84
CA VAL A 257 -5.98 -14.86 0.97
C VAL A 257 -6.50 -15.59 -0.27
N PRO A 258 -5.83 -15.46 -1.43
CA PRO A 258 -6.16 -16.25 -2.61
C PRO A 258 -5.87 -17.73 -2.33
N THR A 259 -6.69 -18.67 -2.81
CA THR A 259 -6.42 -20.11 -2.59
C THR A 259 -5.11 -20.56 -3.26
N GLY A 260 -4.70 -19.88 -4.34
CA GLY A 260 -3.42 -20.07 -5.01
C GLY A 260 -2.23 -19.36 -4.35
N TYR A 261 -2.32 -18.93 -3.09
CA TYR A 261 -1.25 -18.19 -2.40
C TYR A 261 0.12 -18.89 -2.46
N HIS A 262 0.18 -20.23 -2.52
CA HIS A 262 1.46 -20.93 -2.61
C HIS A 262 2.22 -20.55 -3.88
N GLU A 263 1.52 -20.51 -5.02
CA GLU A 263 2.08 -20.10 -6.30
C GLU A 263 2.45 -18.61 -6.29
N LEU A 264 1.55 -17.76 -5.77
CA LEU A 264 1.80 -16.31 -5.63
C LEU A 264 3.06 -16.01 -4.82
N MET A 265 3.20 -16.63 -3.64
CA MET A 265 4.36 -16.43 -2.77
C MET A 265 5.65 -17.02 -3.37
N THR A 266 5.52 -18.09 -4.17
CA THR A 266 6.66 -18.66 -4.92
C THR A 266 7.13 -17.70 -6.00
N ILE A 267 6.21 -17.04 -6.72
CA ILE A 267 6.54 -16.01 -7.71
C ILE A 267 7.27 -14.83 -7.06
N TYR A 268 6.76 -14.30 -5.96
CA TYR A 268 7.41 -13.16 -5.28
C TYR A 268 8.76 -13.52 -4.66
N TYR A 269 8.82 -14.61 -3.89
CA TYR A 269 9.91 -14.83 -2.94
C TYR A 269 10.66 -16.16 -3.14
N GLY A 270 10.23 -17.03 -4.05
CA GLY A 270 10.81 -18.36 -4.22
C GLY A 270 10.51 -19.25 -3.02
N ASN A 271 11.54 -19.67 -2.28
CA ASN A 271 11.35 -20.45 -1.05
C ASN A 271 10.89 -19.56 0.11
N TYR A 272 9.64 -19.09 0.02
CA TYR A 272 9.07 -18.07 0.92
C TYR A 272 8.89 -18.52 2.37
N MET A 273 9.04 -19.82 2.66
CA MET A 273 8.98 -20.32 4.04
C MET A 273 10.29 -20.12 4.78
N GLU A 274 11.41 -19.93 4.06
CA GLU A 274 12.68 -19.55 4.68
C GLU A 274 12.69 -18.06 5.03
N PHE A 275 13.23 -17.75 6.21
CA PHE A 275 13.39 -16.37 6.62
C PHE A 275 14.58 -15.72 5.91
N PRO A 276 14.49 -14.43 5.58
CA PRO A 276 15.67 -13.69 5.16
C PRO A 276 16.71 -13.66 6.30
N PRO A 277 18.01 -13.52 5.97
CA PRO A 277 19.06 -13.28 6.95
C PRO A 277 18.71 -12.11 7.89
N VAL A 278 19.13 -12.20 9.15
CA VAL A 278 18.73 -11.24 10.21
C VAL A 278 19.08 -9.80 9.82
N GLU A 279 20.24 -9.59 9.21
CA GLU A 279 20.74 -8.29 8.76
C GLU A 279 19.91 -7.66 7.63
N LYS A 280 19.04 -8.43 6.97
CA LYS A 280 18.15 -7.94 5.90
C LYS A 280 16.73 -7.67 6.39
N ARG A 281 16.37 -8.07 7.61
CA ARG A 281 15.01 -7.92 8.16
C ARG A 281 14.72 -6.46 8.50
N GLY A 282 13.60 -5.94 8.01
CA GLY A 282 13.08 -4.60 8.36
C GLY A 282 13.77 -3.42 7.65
N ASN A 283 14.58 -3.67 6.63
CA ASN A 283 15.34 -2.64 5.92
C ASN A 283 14.73 -2.27 4.55
N TRP A 284 13.41 -2.34 4.41
CA TRP A 284 12.71 -2.15 3.13
C TRP A 284 12.12 -0.73 2.98
N HIS A 285 11.64 -0.16 4.08
CA HIS A 285 11.01 1.16 4.13
C HIS A 285 11.78 2.12 5.03
N SER A 286 11.67 3.42 4.71
CA SER A 286 12.24 4.51 5.50
C SER A 286 11.12 5.46 5.90
N ILE A 287 10.30 5.00 6.85
CA ILE A 287 9.07 5.65 7.29
C ILE A 287 9.15 5.87 8.81
N GLU A 288 8.80 7.07 9.25
CA GLU A 288 8.53 7.33 10.68
C GLU A 288 7.01 7.38 10.87
N PHE A 289 6.50 6.61 11.83
CA PHE A 289 5.07 6.55 12.14
C PHE A 289 4.74 7.34 13.41
N PHE A 290 3.60 8.03 13.40
CA PHE A 290 3.03 8.73 14.56
C PHE A 290 1.57 8.33 14.73
N PRO A 291 1.30 7.18 15.39
CA PRO A 291 -0.05 6.62 15.56
C PRO A 291 -1.02 7.51 16.34
N ASP A 292 -0.48 8.38 17.20
CA ASP A 292 -1.26 9.16 18.16
C ASP A 292 -1.42 10.65 17.77
N ILE A 293 -0.86 11.07 16.63
CA ILE A 293 -0.85 12.48 16.19
C ILE A 293 -1.46 12.59 14.80
N PRO A 294 -2.52 13.41 14.59
CA PRO A 294 -3.06 13.68 13.26
C PRO A 294 -2.06 14.37 12.33
N TYR A 295 -2.01 13.95 11.05
CA TYR A 295 -1.02 14.45 10.09
C TYR A 295 -1.02 15.98 9.95
N LYS A 296 -2.19 16.63 9.98
CA LYS A 296 -2.30 18.08 9.91
C LYS A 296 -1.61 18.77 11.08
N GLN A 297 -1.74 18.20 12.28
CA GLN A 297 -1.08 18.72 13.46
C GLN A 297 0.43 18.51 13.36
N LEU A 298 0.87 17.27 13.09
CA LEU A 298 2.29 16.95 13.01
C LEU A 298 3.01 17.80 11.95
N TYR A 299 2.42 17.94 10.77
CA TYR A 299 3.06 18.67 9.67
C TYR A 299 3.11 20.18 9.90
N LYS A 300 2.12 20.75 10.59
CA LYS A 300 2.16 22.14 11.04
C LYS A 300 3.26 22.37 12.07
N GLU A 301 3.36 21.50 13.06
CA GLU A 301 4.34 21.62 14.15
C GLU A 301 5.78 21.31 13.70
N LYS A 302 5.98 20.25 12.92
CA LYS A 302 7.32 19.75 12.52
C LYS A 302 7.87 20.46 11.28
N PHE A 303 7.01 20.86 10.34
CA PHE A 303 7.44 21.40 9.03
C PHE A 303 6.88 22.79 8.71
N GLY A 304 5.99 23.34 9.55
CA GLY A 304 5.33 24.63 9.25
C GLY A 304 4.38 24.56 8.04
N LEU A 305 3.88 23.37 7.70
CA LEU A 305 3.02 23.14 6.54
C LEU A 305 1.55 23.06 6.97
N GLU A 306 0.66 23.76 6.26
CA GLU A 306 -0.79 23.63 6.42
C GLU A 306 -1.34 22.71 5.31
N LEU A 307 -1.71 21.49 5.70
CA LEU A 307 -2.28 20.44 4.85
C LEU A 307 -3.78 20.15 5.14
#